data_AF-A0A536T4H0-F1
#
_entry.id   AF-A0A536T4H0-F1
#
_cell.length_a   1.000
_cell.length_b   1.000
_cell.length_c   1.000
_cell.angle_alpha   90.00
_cell.angle_beta   90.00
_cell.angle_gamma   90.00
#
_symmetry.space_group_name_H-M   'P 1'
#
loop_
_entity.id
_entity.type
_entity.pdbx_description
1 polymer ?
#
loop_
_entity_poly.entity_id
_entity_poly.type
_entity_poly.pdbx_seq_one_letter_code
_entity_poly.pdbx_strand_id
1 'polypeptide(L)'
;TYFAGDTGYGEHFTSIRARIGRMHLALLPIGAYEPRWFMKDIHMDPAEAVQASRDLDARQSVAMHFGTFQLTPEGIDEPVQALRAALHDQTNFQVLAPGDSMHVQ
;
A
#
# COMPACT_ATOMS: atom_id res chain seq x y z
N THR A 1 -13.01 0.79 -7.12
CA THR A 1 -12.05 1.15 -6.06
C THR A 1 -11.86 -0.05 -5.17
N TYR A 2 -10.64 -0.28 -4.72
CA TYR A 2 -10.30 -1.30 -3.73
C TYR A 2 -9.73 -0.62 -2.49
N PHE A 3 -10.21 -1.00 -1.31
CA PHE A 3 -9.68 -0.57 -0.02
C PHE A 3 -9.16 -1.83 0.68
N ALA A 4 -7.85 -1.91 0.90
CA ALA A 4 -7.23 -3.12 1.44
C ALA A 4 -7.58 -3.37 2.91
N GLY A 5 -7.81 -2.31 3.70
CA GLY A 5 -7.71 -2.39 5.14
C GLY A 5 -6.29 -2.78 5.57
N ASP A 6 -6.19 -3.41 6.74
CA ASP A 6 -4.95 -4.00 7.23
C ASP A 6 -4.82 -5.42 6.68
N THR A 7 -3.73 -5.70 5.98
CA THR A 7 -3.48 -7.02 5.40
C THR A 7 -2.00 -7.24 5.14
N GLY A 8 -1.56 -8.50 5.24
CA GLY A 8 -0.28 -8.96 4.72
C GLY A 8 -0.36 -9.25 3.21
N TYR A 9 0.79 -9.46 2.58
CA TYR A 9 0.82 -9.77 1.15
C TYR A 9 0.39 -11.22 0.84
N GLY A 10 -0.34 -11.45 -0.27
CA GLY A 10 -0.67 -12.80 -0.72
C GLY A 10 -1.50 -12.87 -2.01
N GLU A 11 -1.86 -14.09 -2.42
CA GLU A 11 -2.54 -14.40 -3.69
C GLU A 11 -3.97 -13.81 -3.82
N HIS A 12 -4.51 -13.26 -2.73
CA HIS A 12 -5.83 -12.65 -2.77
C HIS A 12 -5.85 -11.41 -3.69
N PHE A 13 -4.76 -10.68 -3.87
CA PHE A 13 -4.71 -9.52 -4.79
C PHE A 13 -4.93 -9.91 -6.26
N THR A 14 -4.24 -10.96 -6.74
CA THR A 14 -4.44 -11.49 -8.10
C THR A 14 -5.82 -12.14 -8.23
N SER A 15 -6.31 -12.80 -7.19
CA SER A 15 -7.66 -13.38 -7.14
C SER A 15 -8.76 -12.30 -7.23
N ILE A 16 -8.60 -11.18 -6.54
CA ILE A 16 -9.49 -10.02 -6.60
C ILE A 16 -9.48 -9.43 -8.00
N ARG A 17 -8.29 -9.24 -8.59
CA ARG A 17 -8.16 -8.76 -9.98
C ARG A 17 -8.87 -9.68 -10.96
N ALA A 18 -8.71 -10.99 -10.84
CA ALA A 18 -9.34 -11.96 -11.73
C ALA A 18 -10.88 -11.94 -11.61
N ARG A 19 -11.40 -11.74 -10.40
CA ARG A 19 -12.85 -11.76 -10.14
C ARG A 19 -13.56 -10.46 -10.47
N ILE A 20 -12.94 -9.32 -10.17
CA ILE A 20 -13.58 -7.99 -10.23
C ILE A 20 -13.10 -7.18 -11.44
N GLY A 21 -11.95 -7.55 -12.02
CA GLY A 21 -11.30 -6.81 -13.08
C GLY A 21 -10.36 -5.73 -12.55
N ARG A 22 -9.94 -4.84 -13.45
CA ARG A 22 -8.97 -3.78 -13.17
C ARG A 22 -9.48 -2.78 -12.14
N MET A 23 -8.61 -2.36 -11.21
CA MET A 23 -8.95 -1.33 -10.23
C MET A 23 -8.68 0.09 -10.77
N HIS A 24 -9.66 0.99 -10.67
CA HIS A 24 -9.44 2.42 -10.94
C HIS A 24 -8.59 3.08 -9.86
N LEU A 25 -8.86 2.73 -8.60
CA LEU A 25 -8.14 3.22 -7.42
C LEU A 25 -7.93 2.06 -6.45
N ALA A 26 -6.74 1.95 -5.86
CA ALA A 26 -6.45 1.10 -4.71
C ALA A 26 -5.90 1.93 -3.53
N LEU A 27 -6.43 1.72 -2.32
CA LEU A 27 -5.87 2.28 -1.10
C LEU A 27 -5.14 1.15 -0.36
N LEU A 28 -3.82 1.29 -0.19
CA LEU A 28 -2.94 0.22 0.29
C LEU A 28 -2.14 0.67 1.51
N PRO A 29 -2.09 -0.14 2.59
CA PRO A 29 -1.31 0.17 3.77
C PRO A 29 0.19 0.09 3.45
N ILE A 30 0.99 0.99 4.04
CA ILE A 30 2.46 0.96 3.91
C ILE A 30 3.20 1.00 5.25
N GLY A 31 2.49 1.11 6.38
CA GLY A 31 3.06 1.16 7.72
C GLY A 31 2.60 -0.02 8.59
N ALA A 32 3.01 0.00 9.86
CA ALA A 32 2.78 -1.06 10.83
C ALA A 32 3.44 -2.40 10.44
N TYR A 33 4.63 -2.38 9.82
CA TYR A 33 5.21 -3.57 9.20
C TYR A 33 6.39 -4.20 9.95
N GLU A 34 7.00 -3.54 10.95
CA GLU A 34 8.09 -4.13 11.75
C GLU A 34 7.60 -4.70 13.11
N PRO A 35 8.26 -5.73 13.66
CA PRO A 35 9.30 -6.53 13.04
C PRO A 35 8.74 -7.52 12.00
N ARG A 36 9.40 -7.67 10.84
CA ARG A 36 8.89 -8.53 9.73
C ARG A 36 8.57 -9.97 10.13
N TRP A 37 9.31 -10.57 11.07
CA TRP A 37 9.04 -11.96 11.49
C TRP A 37 7.65 -12.15 12.14
N PHE A 38 7.08 -11.08 12.70
CA PHE A 38 5.78 -11.08 13.37
C PHE A 38 4.69 -10.45 12.50
N MET A 39 5.01 -9.31 11.86
CA MET A 39 4.01 -8.50 11.18
C MET A 39 3.71 -8.93 9.74
N LYS A 40 4.62 -9.65 9.06
CA LYS A 40 4.49 -9.92 7.61
C LYS A 40 3.18 -10.56 7.15
N ASP A 41 2.57 -11.40 7.99
CA ASP A 41 1.37 -12.16 7.63
C ASP A 41 0.10 -11.31 7.79
N ILE A 42 0.20 -10.16 8.48
CA ILE A 42 -0.93 -9.27 8.79
C ILE A 42 -0.75 -7.83 8.29
N HIS A 43 0.49 -7.40 7.98
CA HIS A 43 0.82 -6.06 7.47
C HIS A 43 1.88 -6.13 6.37
N MET A 44 1.51 -5.58 5.21
CA MET A 44 2.43 -5.34 4.11
C MET A 44 3.50 -4.32 4.49
N ASP A 45 4.73 -4.57 4.04
CA ASP A 45 5.71 -3.48 3.92
C ASP A 45 5.46 -2.65 2.64
N PRO A 46 6.14 -1.50 2.45
CA PRO A 46 5.95 -0.67 1.26
C PRO A 46 6.26 -1.36 -0.07
N ALA A 47 7.20 -2.29 -0.11
CA ALA A 47 7.55 -3.01 -1.35
C ALA A 47 6.44 -4.01 -1.73
N GLU A 48 5.91 -4.72 -0.73
CA GLU A 48 4.74 -5.58 -0.87
C GLU A 48 3.50 -4.79 -1.30
N ALA A 49 3.28 -3.58 -0.77
CA ALA A 49 2.19 -2.71 -1.21
C ALA A 49 2.35 -2.30 -2.70
N VAL A 50 3.57 -2.01 -3.15
CA VAL A 50 3.85 -1.74 -4.58
C VAL A 50 3.52 -2.97 -5.42
N GLN A 51 3.88 -4.17 -4.97
CA GLN A 51 3.54 -5.40 -5.67
C GLN A 51 2.03 -5.66 -5.70
N ALA A 52 1.32 -5.46 -4.58
CA ALA A 52 -0.14 -5.56 -4.51
C ALA A 52 -0.83 -4.59 -5.49
N SER A 53 -0.32 -3.36 -5.62
CA SER A 53 -0.79 -2.41 -6.62
C SER A 53 -0.68 -2.94 -8.06
N ARG A 54 0.40 -3.66 -8.39
CA ARG A 54 0.61 -4.25 -9.71
C ARG A 54 -0.30 -5.44 -9.93
N ASP A 55 -0.45 -6.30 -8.93
CA ASP A 55 -1.30 -7.50 -9.00
C ASP A 55 -2.79 -7.14 -9.14
N LEU A 56 -3.22 -6.05 -8.50
CA LEU A 56 -4.54 -5.46 -8.67
C LEU A 56 -4.73 -4.74 -10.02
N ASP A 57 -3.65 -4.52 -10.78
CA ASP A 57 -3.59 -3.61 -11.94
C ASP A 57 -4.29 -2.28 -11.65
N ALA A 58 -3.95 -1.70 -10.50
CA ALA A 58 -4.53 -0.44 -10.11
C ALA A 58 -4.06 0.66 -11.08
N ARG A 59 -5.00 1.43 -11.66
CA ARG A 59 -4.67 2.64 -12.43
C ARG A 59 -3.98 3.67 -11.55
N GLN A 60 -4.49 3.87 -10.34
CA GLN A 60 -3.91 4.72 -9.32
C GLN A 60 -3.94 3.99 -7.98
N SER A 61 -2.92 4.24 -7.16
CA SER A 61 -2.83 3.76 -5.78
C SER A 61 -2.55 4.94 -4.85
N VAL A 62 -3.10 4.89 -3.64
CA VAL A 62 -2.86 5.89 -2.58
C VAL A 62 -2.40 5.17 -1.33
N ALA A 63 -1.30 5.64 -0.76
CA ALA A 63 -0.75 5.09 0.46
C ALA A 63 -1.66 5.45 1.64
N MET A 64 -1.85 4.50 2.55
CA MET A 64 -2.58 4.71 3.79
C MET A 64 -1.93 3.96 4.94
N HIS A 65 -2.46 4.08 6.15
CA HIS A 65 -1.98 3.38 7.34
C HIS A 65 -0.50 3.65 7.69
N PHE A 66 -0.08 4.91 7.61
CA PHE A 66 1.26 5.36 8.03
C PHE A 66 1.18 6.77 8.62
N GLY A 67 2.25 7.21 9.29
CA GLY A 67 2.46 8.62 9.65
C GLY A 67 1.50 9.23 10.67
N THR A 68 0.58 8.44 11.25
CA THR A 68 -0.47 8.94 12.15
C THR A 68 -0.31 8.40 13.57
N PHE A 69 -0.09 7.09 13.73
CA PHE A 69 0.12 6.44 15.01
C PHE A 69 1.36 5.55 14.97
N GLN A 70 2.12 5.52 16.06
CA GLN A 70 3.26 4.62 16.25
C GLN A 70 2.75 3.26 16.75
N LEU A 71 2.51 2.30 15.84
CA LEU A 71 1.94 0.98 16.17
C LEU A 71 3.00 -0.12 16.31
N THR A 72 4.19 0.13 15.80
CA THR A 72 5.30 -0.81 15.59
C THR A 72 6.63 -0.07 15.70
N PRO A 73 7.79 -0.74 15.61
CA PRO A 73 9.10 -0.09 15.85
C PRO A 73 9.67 0.74 14.69
N GLU A 74 9.15 0.65 13.45
CA GLU A 74 9.68 1.48 12.35
C GLU A 74 9.47 2.97 12.61
N GLY A 75 10.36 3.82 12.11
CA GLY A 75 10.24 5.27 12.25
C GLY A 75 9.00 5.82 11.54
N ILE A 76 8.38 6.87 12.10
CA ILE A 76 7.12 7.43 11.58
C ILE A 76 7.18 7.84 10.10
N ASP A 77 8.35 8.27 9.62
CA ASP A 77 8.61 8.69 8.23
C ASP A 77 9.20 7.57 7.35
N GLU A 78 9.64 6.46 7.95
CA GLU A 78 10.29 5.35 7.23
C GLU A 78 9.37 4.71 6.17
N PRO A 79 8.05 4.50 6.40
CA PRO A 79 7.15 3.96 5.40
C PRO A 79 7.17 4.73 4.07
N VAL A 80 7.16 6.06 4.12
CA VAL A 80 7.16 6.92 2.92
C VAL A 80 8.50 6.84 2.20
N GLN A 81 9.61 6.79 2.94
CA GLN A 81 10.95 6.66 2.38
C GLN A 81 11.12 5.30 1.68
N ALA A 82 10.69 4.22 2.34
CA ALA A 82 10.73 2.87 1.80
C ALA A 82 9.79 2.72 0.59
N LEU A 83 8.60 3.32 0.60
CA LEU A 83 7.72 3.36 -0.58
C LEU A 83 8.41 4.03 -1.76
N ARG A 84 9.00 5.21 -1.55
CA ARG A 84 9.73 5.94 -2.61
C ARG A 84 10.89 5.11 -3.18
N ALA A 85 11.58 4.35 -2.33
CA ALA A 85 12.64 3.45 -2.77
C ALA A 85 12.09 2.26 -3.59
N ALA A 86 10.94 1.71 -3.22
CA ALA A 86 10.32 0.55 -3.86
C ALA A 86 9.62 0.87 -5.20
N LEU A 87 9.21 2.14 -5.42
CA LEU A 87 8.44 2.50 -6.61
C LEU A 87 9.24 2.37 -7.91
N HIS A 88 10.56 2.59 -7.89
CA HIS A 88 11.39 2.63 -9.10
C HIS A 88 10.74 3.50 -10.20
N ASP A 89 10.30 2.90 -11.31
CA ASP A 89 9.65 3.59 -12.45
C ASP A 89 8.13 3.72 -12.31
N GLN A 90 7.52 3.16 -11.27
CA GLN A 90 6.08 3.21 -11.04
C GLN A 90 5.65 4.57 -10.49
N THR A 91 4.95 5.36 -11.30
CA THR A 91 4.53 6.73 -10.95
C THR A 91 3.10 6.84 -10.44
N ASN A 92 2.34 5.75 -10.45
CA ASN A 92 0.90 5.77 -10.18
C ASN A 92 0.52 5.47 -8.72
N PHE A 93 1.47 5.53 -7.78
CA PHE A 93 1.23 5.31 -6.34
C PHE A 93 1.60 6.58 -5.57
N GLN A 94 0.60 7.25 -5.00
CA GLN A 94 0.75 8.57 -4.40
C GLN A 94 0.72 8.51 -2.87
N VAL A 95 1.45 9.43 -2.26
CA VAL A 95 1.41 9.74 -0.82
C VAL A 95 0.75 11.10 -0.68
N LEU A 96 -0.33 11.18 0.09
CA LEU A 96 -1.06 12.41 0.37
C LEU A 96 -0.76 12.88 1.79
N ALA A 97 -0.65 14.19 2.00
CA ALA A 97 -0.58 14.74 3.35
C ALA A 97 -1.98 14.73 4.01
N PRO A 98 -2.08 14.79 5.35
CA PRO A 98 -3.38 14.91 6.01
C PRO A 98 -4.17 16.13 5.52
N GLY A 99 -5.36 15.87 4.97
CA GLY A 99 -6.25 16.90 4.41
C GLY A 99 -6.10 17.12 2.89
N ASP A 100 -5.10 16.53 2.24
CA ASP A 100 -4.98 16.57 0.79
C ASP A 100 -6.09 15.76 0.10
N SER A 101 -6.32 16.07 -1.18
CA SER A 101 -7.30 15.39 -2.02
C SER A 101 -6.72 15.06 -3.39
N MET A 102 -7.16 13.94 -3.97
CA MET A 102 -6.76 13.50 -5.31
C MET A 102 -7.99 13.26 -6.18
N HIS A 103 -7.94 13.69 -7.43
CA HIS A 103 -8.95 13.34 -8.43
C HIS A 103 -8.63 11.97 -9.05
N VAL A 104 -9.65 11.12 -9.18
CA VAL A 104 -9.54 9.78 -9.76
C VAL A 104 -10.16 9.80 -11.14
N GLN A 105 -9.43 9.32 -12.15
CA GLN A 105 -9.85 9.27 -13.55
C GLN A 105 -10.58 7.97 -13.92
#